data_AF-A0A5J4NPI5-F1
#
_entry.id   AF-A0A5J4NPI5-F1
#
_cell.length_a   1.000
_cell.length_b   1.000
_cell.length_c   1.000
_cell.angle_alpha   90.00
_cell.angle_beta   90.00
_cell.angle_gamma   90.00
#
_symmetry.space_group_name_H-M   'P 1'
#
loop_
_entity.id
_entity.type
_entity.pdbx_description
1 polymer ?
#
loop_
_entity_poly.entity_id
_entity_poly.type
_entity_poly.pdbx_seq_one_letter_code
_entity_poly.pdbx_strand_id
1 'polypeptide(L)'
;MFPPFKVKVSDLDKRAKYIVLMDIVAMDDCRYKFHNNQWMIAGKADPEMPKRMYLHPDSPSTGEQWMQKIISFHKLKLTNNIADKHGYTILNSMHKYQPRFHLVRANDILRLSSSRFYTYTFKETQFLAVTAYQNEKVCLFSMTD
;
A
#
# COMPACT_ATOMS: atom_id res chain seq x y z
N MET A 1 -5.84 -3.17 -6.14
CA MET A 1 -4.45 -3.54 -6.54
C MET A 1 -4.45 -5.02 -6.86
N PHE A 2 -3.80 -5.42 -7.95
CA PHE A 2 -3.61 -6.83 -8.30
C PHE A 2 -2.10 -7.09 -8.53
N PRO A 3 -1.52 -8.14 -7.93
CA PRO A 3 -2.14 -9.02 -6.92
C PRO A 3 -2.50 -8.26 -5.63
N PRO A 4 -3.46 -8.76 -4.82
CA PRO A 4 -3.83 -8.12 -3.57
C PRO A 4 -2.72 -8.25 -2.52
N PHE A 5 -2.43 -7.17 -1.79
CA PHE A 5 -1.49 -7.20 -0.68
C PHE A 5 -2.08 -8.00 0.50
N LYS A 6 -1.45 -9.12 0.84
CA LYS A 6 -1.88 -10.05 1.89
C LYS A 6 -0.70 -10.39 2.79
N VAL A 7 -0.92 -10.41 4.10
CA VAL A 7 0.11 -10.78 5.09
C VAL A 7 -0.46 -11.71 6.15
N LYS A 8 0.39 -12.57 6.69
CA LYS A 8 0.10 -13.36 7.90
C LYS A 8 0.99 -12.84 9.01
N VAL A 9 0.42 -12.62 10.19
CA VAL A 9 1.15 -12.17 11.38
C VAL A 9 1.18 -13.30 12.41
N SER A 10 2.25 -13.34 13.20
CA SER A 10 2.45 -14.28 14.31
C SER A 10 3.02 -13.56 15.52
N ASP A 11 3.07 -14.24 16.66
CA ASP A 11 3.78 -13.81 17.87
C ASP A 11 3.30 -12.49 18.48
N LEU A 12 2.04 -12.13 18.25
CA LEU A 12 1.38 -11.02 18.92
C LEU A 12 0.90 -11.42 20.31
N ASP A 13 0.89 -10.46 21.24
CA ASP A 13 0.21 -10.64 22.53
C ASP A 13 -1.28 -10.85 22.28
N LYS A 14 -1.77 -12.05 22.59
CA LYS A 14 -3.15 -12.48 22.31
C LYS A 14 -4.21 -11.53 22.88
N ARG A 15 -3.94 -10.90 24.03
CA ARG A 15 -4.90 -10.05 24.74
C ARG A 15 -4.78 -8.57 24.39
N ALA A 16 -3.64 -8.15 23.84
CA ALA A 16 -3.44 -6.77 23.43
C ALA A 16 -4.26 -6.44 22.18
N LYS A 17 -4.72 -5.19 22.07
CA LYS A 17 -5.32 -4.66 20.85
C LYS A 17 -4.26 -4.07 19.93
N TYR A 18 -4.45 -4.32 18.65
CA TYR A 18 -3.62 -3.82 17.57
C TYR A 18 -4.47 -3.18 16.50
N ILE A 19 -3.93 -2.12 15.94
CA ILE A 19 -4.40 -1.45 14.75
C ILE A 19 -3.45 -1.82 13.61
N VAL A 20 -4.05 -2.22 12.50
CA VAL A 20 -3.34 -2.61 11.28
C VAL A 20 -3.71 -1.63 10.17
N LEU A 21 -2.70 -1.07 9.52
CA LEU A 21 -2.89 -0.12 8.44
C LEU A 21 -1.80 -0.29 7.38
N MET A 22 -2.05 0.26 6.20
CA MET A 22 -1.11 0.26 5.09
C MET A 22 -1.02 1.67 4.51
N ASP A 23 0.19 2.09 4.16
CA ASP A 23 0.39 3.24 3.28
C ASP A 23 1.21 2.85 2.05
N ILE A 24 1.30 3.78 1.10
CA ILE A 24 2.06 3.63 -0.12
C ILE A 24 2.90 4.89 -0.26
N VAL A 25 4.23 4.73 -0.29
CA VAL A 25 5.17 5.85 -0.35
C VAL A 25 5.92 5.86 -1.66
N ALA A 26 6.26 7.05 -2.16
CA ALA A 26 7.15 7.20 -3.30
C ALA A 26 8.55 6.65 -2.95
N MET A 27 9.17 5.95 -3.91
CA MET A 27 10.49 5.33 -3.72
C MET A 27 11.65 6.22 -4.15
N ASP A 28 11.41 7.14 -5.07
CA ASP A 28 12.41 8.02 -5.65
C ASP A 28 11.76 9.31 -6.18
N ASP A 29 12.59 10.29 -6.52
CA ASP A 29 12.20 11.56 -7.13
C ASP A 29 12.26 11.47 -8.67
N CYS A 30 11.86 10.32 -9.23
CA CYS A 30 11.91 10.06 -10.67
C CYS A 30 10.51 9.88 -11.27
N ARG A 31 10.31 10.47 -12.45
CA ARG A 31 9.21 10.14 -13.36
C ARG A 31 9.72 9.18 -14.41
N TYR A 32 8.97 8.11 -14.67
CA TYR A 32 9.36 7.05 -15.59
C TYR A 32 8.64 7.14 -16.93
N LYS A 33 9.20 6.48 -17.94
CA LYS A 33 8.51 6.13 -19.20
C LYS A 33 8.82 4.69 -19.56
N PHE A 34 7.90 4.05 -20.27
CA PHE A 34 8.13 2.74 -20.85
C PHE A 34 8.43 2.90 -22.35
N HIS A 35 9.59 2.47 -22.79
CA HIS A 35 10.02 2.56 -24.18
C HIS A 35 10.97 1.42 -24.51
N ASN A 36 10.85 0.83 -25.71
CA ASN A 36 11.61 -0.35 -26.15
C ASN A 36 11.59 -1.50 -25.12
N ASN A 37 10.41 -1.81 -24.59
CA ASN A 37 10.19 -2.84 -23.56
C ASN A 37 10.98 -2.65 -22.26
N GLN A 38 11.42 -1.43 -21.98
CA GLN A 38 12.19 -1.10 -20.78
C GLN A 38 11.64 0.14 -20.08
N TRP A 39 11.72 0.11 -18.75
CA TRP A 39 11.45 1.29 -17.92
C TRP A 39 12.69 2.18 -17.88
N MET A 40 12.52 3.45 -18.21
CA MET A 40 13.58 4.45 -18.19
C MET A 40 13.14 5.69 -17.41
N ILE A 41 14.11 6.40 -16.84
CA ILE A 41 13.87 7.69 -16.22
C ILE A 41 13.59 8.71 -17.33
N ALA A 42 12.49 9.45 -17.19
CA ALA A 42 12.04 10.47 -18.12
C ALA A 42 12.21 11.90 -17.55
N GLY A 43 12.38 12.04 -16.23
CA GLY A 43 12.58 13.32 -15.58
C GLY A 43 12.42 13.23 -14.06
N LYS A 44 12.30 14.40 -13.43
CA LYS A 44 12.01 14.55 -11.99
C LYS A 44 10.56 14.13 -11.69
N ALA A 45 10.31 13.62 -10.49
CA ALA A 45 8.96 13.31 -10.04
C ALA A 45 8.07 14.56 -9.96
N ASP A 46 6.78 14.34 -10.17
CA ASP A 46 5.74 15.31 -9.87
C ASP A 46 5.62 15.49 -8.34
N PRO A 47 5.11 16.63 -7.83
CA PRO A 47 4.93 16.84 -6.40
C PRO A 47 4.19 15.70 -5.70
N GLU A 48 4.73 15.26 -4.56
CA GLU A 48 4.15 14.15 -3.79
C GLU A 48 2.76 14.55 -3.26
N MET A 49 1.79 13.65 -3.44
CA MET A 49 0.42 13.85 -2.97
C MET A 49 0.32 13.60 -1.45
N PRO A 50 -0.68 14.17 -0.76
CA PRO A 50 -0.88 13.90 0.66
C PRO A 50 -0.95 12.41 0.96
N LYS A 51 -0.09 11.94 1.87
CA LYS A 51 -0.01 10.54 2.27
C LYS A 51 -1.28 10.14 2.99
N ARG A 52 -2.01 9.18 2.43
CA ARG A 52 -3.21 8.60 3.04
C ARG A 52 -2.88 7.20 3.56
N MET A 53 -3.16 6.99 4.85
CA MET A 53 -3.11 5.68 5.47
C MET A 53 -4.45 4.98 5.27
N TYR A 54 -4.41 3.77 4.74
CA TYR A 54 -5.56 2.88 4.71
C TYR A 54 -5.62 2.08 6.00
N LEU A 55 -6.63 2.34 6.82
CA LEU A 55 -6.92 1.58 8.02
C LEU A 55 -7.62 0.26 7.65
N HIS A 56 -7.10 -0.88 8.12
CA HIS A 56 -7.79 -2.15 7.90
C HIS A 56 -9.13 -2.15 8.66
N PRO A 57 -10.26 -2.54 8.02
CA PRO A 57 -11.61 -2.42 8.60
C PRO A 57 -11.81 -3.18 9.91
N ASP A 58 -11.06 -4.27 10.10
CA ASP A 58 -11.11 -5.06 11.34
C ASP A 58 -10.37 -4.37 12.53
N SER A 59 -9.72 -3.22 12.32
CA SER A 59 -9.02 -2.49 13.39
C SER A 59 -9.98 -1.67 14.27
N PRO A 60 -9.71 -1.58 15.59
CA PRO A 60 -8.73 -2.34 16.35
C PRO A 60 -9.22 -3.78 16.62
N SER A 61 -8.31 -4.76 16.55
CA SER A 61 -8.58 -6.16 16.86
C SER A 61 -7.55 -6.73 17.83
N THR A 62 -7.86 -7.83 18.53
CA THR A 62 -6.87 -8.45 19.42
C THR A 62 -5.76 -9.13 18.63
N GLY A 63 -4.59 -9.32 19.26
CA GLY A 63 -3.50 -10.09 18.64
C GLY A 63 -3.94 -11.50 18.24
N GLU A 64 -4.78 -12.14 19.06
CA GLU A 64 -5.36 -13.45 18.75
C GLU A 64 -6.20 -13.42 17.47
N GLN A 65 -7.10 -12.44 17.32
CA GLN A 65 -7.94 -12.29 16.13
C GLN A 65 -7.12 -12.02 14.86
N TRP A 66 -6.07 -11.19 14.96
CA TRP A 66 -5.18 -10.93 13.82
C TRP A 66 -4.41 -12.16 13.35
N MET A 67 -3.99 -13.02 14.28
CA MET A 67 -3.22 -14.23 13.96
C MET A 67 -4.09 -15.39 13.42
N GLN A 68 -5.42 -15.33 13.57
CA GLN A 68 -6.33 -16.40 13.12
C GLN A 68 -6.45 -16.53 11.60
N LYS A 69 -6.29 -15.43 10.85
CA LYS A 69 -6.52 -15.39 9.40
C LYS A 69 -5.50 -14.52 8.68
N ILE A 70 -5.42 -14.69 7.36
CA ILE A 70 -4.62 -13.80 6.51
C ILE A 70 -5.27 -12.41 6.51
N ILE A 71 -4.46 -11.39 6.78
CA ILE A 71 -4.84 -9.98 6.68
C ILE A 71 -4.77 -9.58 5.21
N SER A 72 -5.84 -9.02 4.66
CA SER A 72 -5.96 -8.73 3.24
C SER A 72 -6.39 -7.30 2.98
N PHE A 73 -5.57 -6.56 2.24
CA PHE A 73 -5.83 -5.19 1.82
C PHE A 73 -6.51 -5.11 0.44
N HIS A 74 -7.21 -6.17 0.00
CA HIS A 74 -7.89 -6.23 -1.30
C HIS A 74 -8.92 -5.10 -1.53
N LYS A 75 -9.48 -4.50 -0.47
CA LYS A 75 -10.41 -3.36 -0.56
C LYS A 75 -9.71 -2.01 -0.74
N LEU A 76 -8.38 -1.96 -0.65
CA LEU A 76 -7.62 -0.73 -0.89
C LEU A 76 -7.71 -0.33 -2.36
N LYS A 77 -8.08 0.93 -2.57
CA LYS A 77 -8.24 1.53 -3.90
C LYS A 77 -7.19 2.61 -4.14
N LEU A 78 -6.68 2.64 -5.36
CA LEU A 78 -5.75 3.62 -5.87
C LEU A 78 -6.49 4.56 -6.82
N THR A 79 -6.13 5.83 -6.83
CA THR A 79 -6.71 6.83 -7.75
C THR A 79 -5.63 7.79 -8.23
N ASN A 80 -5.80 8.34 -9.42
CA ASN A 80 -5.02 9.48 -9.92
C ASN A 80 -5.76 10.82 -9.75
N ASN A 81 -6.99 10.81 -9.22
CA ASN A 81 -7.76 12.01 -8.95
C ASN A 81 -7.30 12.69 -7.66
N ILE A 82 -6.58 13.79 -7.78
CA ILE A 82 -6.06 14.59 -6.66
C ILE A 82 -7.16 15.19 -5.77
N ALA A 83 -8.37 15.37 -6.33
CA ALA A 83 -9.53 15.89 -5.64
C ALA A 83 -10.43 14.77 -5.08
N ASP A 84 -9.92 13.54 -4.95
CA ASP A 84 -10.70 12.42 -4.44
C ASP A 84 -11.23 12.68 -3.01
N LYS A 85 -12.55 12.57 -2.87
CA LYS A 85 -13.28 12.75 -1.61
C LYS A 85 -13.56 11.43 -0.88
N HIS A 86 -13.32 10.28 -1.50
CA HIS A 86 -13.60 8.97 -0.91
C HIS A 86 -12.52 8.48 0.06
N GLY A 87 -11.38 9.18 0.13
CA GLY A 87 -10.25 8.77 0.97
C GLY A 87 -9.35 7.73 0.30
N TYR A 88 -9.46 7.51 -1.00
CA TYR A 88 -8.62 6.55 -1.73
C TYR A 88 -7.17 7.03 -1.78
N THR A 89 -6.22 6.10 -1.90
CA THR A 89 -4.80 6.44 -1.99
C THR A 89 -4.51 7.08 -3.35
N ILE A 90 -4.10 8.34 -3.33
CA ILE A 90 -3.81 9.11 -4.54
C ILE A 90 -2.36 8.84 -4.93
N LEU A 91 -2.13 8.41 -6.18
CA LEU A 91 -0.79 8.18 -6.73
C LEU A 91 -0.63 8.92 -8.06
N ASN A 92 0.54 9.52 -8.26
CA ASN A 92 0.95 10.03 -9.56
C ASN A 92 1.28 8.85 -10.49
N SER A 93 0.72 8.88 -11.70
CA SER A 93 1.04 7.89 -12.74
C SER A 93 2.51 8.01 -13.15
N MET A 94 3.10 6.90 -13.59
CA MET A 94 4.50 6.78 -14.01
C MET A 94 5.53 7.03 -12.90
N HIS A 95 5.15 6.80 -11.65
CA HIS A 95 6.03 6.92 -10.48
C HIS A 95 6.13 5.60 -9.74
N LYS A 96 7.28 5.36 -9.09
CA LYS A 96 7.59 4.12 -8.39
C LYS A 96 7.19 4.22 -6.91
N TYR A 97 6.52 3.19 -6.42
CA TYR A 97 5.97 3.15 -5.08
C TYR A 97 6.34 1.88 -4.32
N GLN A 98 6.33 2.00 -2.99
CA GLN A 98 6.49 0.90 -2.04
C GLN A 98 5.29 0.87 -1.07
N PRO A 99 4.46 -0.19 -1.13
CA PRO A 99 3.53 -0.52 -0.05
C PRO A 99 4.27 -0.75 1.26
N ARG A 100 3.76 -0.20 2.36
CA ARG A 100 4.27 -0.49 3.71
C ARG A 100 3.14 -0.97 4.61
N PHE A 101 3.38 -2.08 5.27
CA PHE A 101 2.48 -2.62 6.27
C PHE A 101 2.84 -2.08 7.65
N HIS A 102 1.86 -1.61 8.39
CA HIS A 102 2.06 -1.06 9.72
C HIS A 102 1.21 -1.80 10.75
N LEU A 103 1.85 -2.17 11.85
CA LEU A 103 1.23 -2.75 13.02
C LEU A 103 1.46 -1.82 14.20
N VAL A 104 0.38 -1.43 14.88
CA VAL A 104 0.43 -0.50 16.02
C VAL A 104 -0.30 -1.12 17.20
N ARG A 105 0.38 -1.28 18.34
CA ARG A 105 -0.26 -1.76 19.58
C ARG A 105 -1.04 -0.61 20.22
N ALA A 106 -2.32 -0.51 19.90
CA ALA A 106 -3.22 0.53 20.39
C ALA A 106 -4.65 0.01 20.50
N ASN A 107 -5.39 0.51 21.49
CA ASN A 107 -6.79 0.18 21.71
C ASN A 107 -7.77 1.15 21.02
N ASP A 108 -7.29 2.29 20.54
CA ASP A 108 -8.07 3.36 19.90
C ASP A 108 -7.25 4.02 18.78
N ILE A 109 -7.92 4.33 17.66
CA ILE A 109 -7.37 5.02 16.49
C ILE A 109 -6.90 6.44 16.86
N LEU A 110 -7.56 7.10 17.81
CA LEU A 110 -7.18 8.43 18.27
C LEU A 110 -5.78 8.47 18.89
N ARG A 111 -5.26 7.32 19.35
CA ARG A 111 -3.92 7.18 19.92
C ARG A 111 -2.83 6.94 18.87
N LEU A 112 -3.16 6.82 17.58
CA LEU A 112 -2.18 6.54 16.53
C LEU A 112 -1.08 7.60 16.49
N SER A 113 -1.41 8.88 16.63
CA SER A 113 -0.43 9.98 16.57
C SER A 113 0.68 9.89 17.62
N SER A 114 0.41 9.28 18.78
CA SER A 114 1.36 9.10 19.87
C SER A 114 1.87 7.68 20.03
N SER A 115 1.46 6.75 19.14
CA SER A 115 1.81 5.34 19.24
C SER A 115 3.04 4.98 18.40
N ARG A 116 3.78 3.95 18.83
CA ARG A 116 4.90 3.41 18.06
C ARG A 116 4.38 2.53 16.92
N PHE A 117 4.86 2.81 15.70
CA PHE A 117 4.57 2.01 14.51
C PHE A 117 5.65 0.95 14.30
N TYR A 118 5.24 -0.30 14.15
CA TYR A 118 6.08 -1.35 13.59
C TYR A 118 5.81 -1.43 12.09
N THR A 119 6.80 -1.04 11.29
CA THR A 119 6.65 -0.89 9.84
C THR A 119 7.42 -2.00 9.12
N TYR A 120 6.75 -2.67 8.19
CA TYR A 120 7.29 -3.77 7.39
C TYR A 120 7.17 -3.43 5.90
N THR A 121 8.25 -3.68 5.16
CA THR A 121 8.33 -3.41 3.72
C THR A 121 8.81 -4.64 2.99
N PHE A 122 8.13 -4.99 1.90
CA PHE A 122 8.45 -6.14 1.05
C PHE A 122 8.88 -5.61 -0.32
N LYS A 123 10.14 -5.78 -0.70
CA LYS A 123 10.70 -5.14 -1.91
C LYS A 123 10.01 -5.66 -3.19
N GLU A 124 9.57 -6.90 -3.17
CA GLU A 124 8.79 -7.56 -4.22
C GLU A 124 7.40 -6.94 -4.44
N THR A 125 6.91 -6.12 -3.51
CA THR A 125 5.62 -5.40 -3.65
C THR A 125 5.77 -4.01 -4.26
N GLN A 126 6.98 -3.63 -4.68
CA GLN A 126 7.21 -2.38 -5.40
C GLN A 126 6.52 -2.41 -6.77
N PHE A 127 5.94 -1.28 -7.16
CA PHE A 127 5.27 -1.16 -8.45
C PHE A 127 5.40 0.26 -9.02
N LEU A 128 5.16 0.38 -10.33
CA LEU A 128 4.96 1.65 -11.01
C LEU A 128 3.46 1.87 -11.18
N ALA A 129 2.94 2.99 -10.70
CA ALA A 129 1.55 3.34 -10.94
C ALA A 129 1.37 3.70 -12.42
N VAL A 130 0.35 3.19 -13.08
CA VAL A 130 0.05 3.50 -14.49
C VAL A 130 -1.45 3.66 -14.68
N THR A 131 -1.88 4.48 -15.62
CA THR A 131 -3.29 4.61 -16.02
C THR A 131 -3.73 3.54 -17.02
N ALA A 132 -2.77 2.92 -17.71
CA ALA A 132 -2.95 1.77 -18.59
C ALA A 132 -1.69 0.91 -18.56
N TYR A 133 -1.84 -0.42 -18.66
CA TYR A 133 -0.70 -1.33 -18.69
C TYR A 133 0.24 -1.00 -19.86
N GLN A 134 1.53 -0.84 -19.55
CA GLN A 134 2.56 -0.49 -20.54
C GLN A 134 3.28 -1.74 -21.09
N ASN A 135 3.36 -2.80 -20.28
CA ASN A 135 4.02 -4.06 -20.63
C ASN A 135 2.95 -5.14 -20.85
N GLU A 136 2.88 -5.69 -22.07
CA GLU A 136 1.93 -6.72 -22.46
C GLU A 136 2.00 -7.97 -21.58
N LYS A 137 3.20 -8.33 -21.07
CA LYS A 137 3.35 -9.49 -20.16
C LYS A 137 2.62 -9.29 -18.84
N VAL A 138 2.59 -8.05 -18.33
CA VAL A 138 1.87 -7.71 -17.09
C VAL A 138 0.36 -7.72 -17.36
N CYS A 139 -0.05 -7.21 -18.52
CA CYS A 139 -1.44 -7.26 -18.96
C CYS A 139 -1.95 -8.70 -19.02
N LEU A 140 -1.21 -9.58 -19.69
CA LEU A 140 -1.52 -11.01 -19.79
C LEU A 140 -1.60 -11.68 -18.43
N PHE A 141 -0.61 -11.48 -17.55
CA PHE A 141 -0.63 -12.02 -16.19
C PHE A 141 -1.87 -11.58 -15.39
N SER A 142 -2.28 -10.32 -15.53
CA SER A 142 -3.46 -9.80 -14.85
C SER A 142 -4.81 -10.29 -15.41
N MET A 143 -4.84 -10.85 -16.62
CA MET A 143 -6.04 -11.36 -17.27
C MET A 143 -6.24 -12.87 -17.07
N THR A 144 -5.18 -13.60 -16.72
CA THR A 144 -5.19 -15.06 -16.57
C THR A 144 -5.51 -15.56 -15.16
N ASP A 145 -5.68 -14.65 -14.19
CA ASP A 145 -6.00 -14.91 -12.77
C ASP A 145 -7.32 -14.25 -12.37
#